data_AF-A0A932H6C7-F1
#
_entry.id   AF-A0A932H6C7-F1
#
_cell.length_a   1.000
_cell.length_b   1.000
_cell.length_c   1.000
_cell.angle_alpha   90.00
_cell.angle_beta   90.00
_cell.angle_gamma   90.00
#
_symmetry.space_group_name_H-M   'P 1'
#
loop_
_entity.id
_entity.type
_entity.pdbx_description
1 polymer ?
#
loop_
_entity_poly.entity_id
_entity_poly.type
_entity_poly.pdbx_seq_one_letter_code
_entity_poly.pdbx_strand_id
1 'polypeptide(L)'
;MWDHYLTALSAMLQPVNLLAILLGSLWGIIAGALPGISASMAVVLGIPFTFAMQPVTAFSMLVSIYCGAITGGSITAILFGIPGEPSAVCTVMEGHAMAKQGHAAKAMWIAIIASALGGLFSVFVMMAATPLIARFALAFGPPEYFALMMLGLSVVSSLSGGSLRKGFLSCLFGLFLATIGTDGITGAERFTFDTSVLLGGINFVTAMVGLLAVSEVFLEAEQAFKEKTTSAEYRGLSSEIPRWAEWRSRLGLLGWSSALGTVVGALPGAGATIASFLAYGEASRWSKEPEKFGHGSEEGLIAAEAANNASTGGSLTVLLALGIPGSNTTAMLLGAFMIHGLQAGPLLLVQRPDVVYGIFIAALLTN
;
A
#
# COMPACT_ATOMS: atom_id res chain seq x y z
N MET A 1 -12.24 17.94 16.94
CA MET A 1 -12.09 17.00 15.79
C MET A 1 -11.82 17.80 14.51
N TRP A 2 -12.68 18.75 14.14
CA TRP A 2 -12.43 19.67 13.02
C TRP A 2 -11.13 20.47 13.14
N ASP A 3 -10.77 20.90 14.35
CA ASP A 3 -9.52 21.63 14.58
C ASP A 3 -8.28 20.83 14.18
N HIS A 4 -8.26 19.51 14.44
CA HIS A 4 -7.15 18.65 14.04
C HIS A 4 -7.00 18.57 12.52
N TYR A 5 -8.11 18.53 11.77
CA TYR A 5 -8.06 18.54 10.31
C TYR A 5 -7.55 19.89 9.77
N LEU A 6 -7.97 21.01 10.35
CA LEU A 6 -7.50 22.34 9.96
C LEU A 6 -6.00 22.54 10.27
N THR A 7 -5.57 22.10 11.46
CA THR A 7 -4.15 22.13 11.83
C THR A 7 -3.32 21.24 10.91
N ALA A 8 -3.76 20.00 10.65
CA ALA A 8 -3.05 19.10 9.74
C ALA A 8 -2.99 19.63 8.32
N LEU A 9 -4.07 20.21 7.81
CA LEU A 9 -4.08 20.87 6.49
C LEU A 9 -3.07 22.02 6.43
N SER A 10 -3.06 22.88 7.45
CA SER A 10 -2.10 23.99 7.51
C SER A 10 -0.64 23.51 7.58
N ALA A 11 -0.38 22.40 8.29
CA ALA A 11 0.92 21.77 8.36
C ALA A 11 1.31 21.15 7.02
N MET A 12 0.41 20.45 6.34
CA MET A 12 0.67 19.81 5.05
C MET A 12 0.93 20.80 3.92
N LEU A 13 0.32 22.00 3.99
CA LEU A 13 0.58 23.07 3.03
C LEU A 13 1.93 23.76 3.22
N GLN A 14 2.70 23.41 4.26
CA GLN A 14 4.06 23.90 4.39
C GLN A 14 4.94 23.38 3.24
N PRO A 15 5.85 24.20 2.69
CA PRO A 15 6.66 23.82 1.53
C PRO A 15 7.44 22.52 1.70
N VAL A 16 7.93 22.25 2.91
CA VAL A 16 8.68 21.02 3.22
C VAL A 16 7.82 19.76 3.07
N ASN A 17 6.55 19.82 3.49
CA ASN A 17 5.63 18.69 3.42
C ASN A 17 5.09 18.50 2.00
N LEU A 18 4.79 19.58 1.28
CA LEU A 18 4.43 19.52 -0.14
C LEU A 18 5.57 18.95 -0.98
N LEU A 19 6.82 19.35 -0.71
CA LEU A 19 7.99 18.80 -1.39
C LEU A 19 8.17 17.31 -1.07
N ALA A 20 7.98 16.91 0.19
CA ALA A 20 8.04 15.52 0.59
C ALA A 20 6.95 14.66 -0.08
N ILE A 21 5.72 15.18 -0.18
CA ILE A 21 4.61 14.53 -0.91
C ILE A 21 4.97 14.41 -2.39
N LEU A 22 5.42 15.49 -3.03
CA LEU A 22 5.77 15.50 -4.45
C LEU A 22 6.90 14.53 -4.78
N LEU A 23 7.99 14.56 -4.00
CA LEU A 23 9.13 13.65 -4.18
C LEU A 23 8.72 12.21 -3.87
N GLY A 24 7.90 11.99 -2.84
CA GLY A 24 7.38 10.69 -2.49
C GLY A 24 6.49 10.11 -3.60
N SER A 25 5.54 10.88 -4.12
CA SER A 25 4.68 10.48 -5.24
C SER A 25 5.49 10.19 -6.49
N LEU A 26 6.47 11.04 -6.82
CA LEU A 26 7.35 10.83 -7.98
C LEU A 26 8.17 9.56 -7.83
N TRP A 27 8.80 9.34 -6.67
CA TRP A 27 9.53 8.11 -6.38
C TRP A 27 8.62 6.90 -6.44
N GLY A 28 7.44 6.97 -5.84
CA GLY A 28 6.43 5.92 -5.89
C GLY A 28 6.07 5.55 -7.32
N ILE A 29 5.69 6.52 -8.15
CA ILE A 29 5.30 6.29 -9.55
C ILE A 29 6.46 5.67 -10.34
N ILE A 30 7.68 6.19 -10.18
CA ILE A 30 8.87 5.66 -10.86
C ILE A 30 9.14 4.22 -10.42
N ALA A 31 9.13 3.98 -9.11
CA ALA A 31 9.38 2.65 -8.54
C ALA A 31 8.32 1.65 -9.01
N GLY A 32 7.03 2.00 -8.95
CA GLY A 32 5.96 1.14 -9.46
C GLY A 32 6.02 0.90 -10.96
N ALA A 33 6.52 1.85 -11.74
CA ALA A 33 6.73 1.71 -13.18
C ALA A 33 7.96 0.84 -13.52
N LEU A 34 8.80 0.46 -12.55
CA LEU A 34 9.91 -0.45 -12.80
C LEU A 34 9.44 -1.89 -12.59
N PRO A 35 9.56 -2.78 -13.60
CA PRO A 35 9.33 -4.20 -13.42
C PRO A 35 10.14 -4.73 -12.22
N GLY A 36 9.51 -5.58 -11.40
CA GLY A 36 10.20 -6.20 -10.26
C GLY A 36 10.26 -5.37 -8.99
N ILE A 37 9.84 -4.11 -9.01
CA ILE A 37 9.81 -3.27 -7.80
C ILE A 37 8.38 -3.19 -7.27
N SER A 38 8.10 -3.92 -6.20
CA SER A 38 6.83 -3.82 -5.47
C SER A 38 6.68 -2.49 -4.73
N ALA A 39 5.46 -2.09 -4.40
CA ALA A 39 5.17 -0.94 -3.55
C ALA A 39 5.77 -1.10 -2.15
N SER A 40 5.81 -2.34 -1.63
CA SER A 40 6.51 -2.65 -0.37
C SER A 40 8.00 -2.31 -0.48
N MET A 41 8.65 -2.67 -1.59
CA MET A 41 10.04 -2.33 -1.86
C MET A 41 10.25 -0.83 -1.99
N ALA A 42 9.39 -0.14 -2.74
CA ALA A 42 9.47 1.30 -2.94
C ALA A 42 9.48 2.05 -1.60
N VAL A 43 8.62 1.63 -0.66
CA VAL A 43 8.58 2.16 0.71
C VAL A 43 9.86 1.84 1.48
N VAL A 44 10.34 0.58 1.44
CA VAL A 44 11.59 0.17 2.12
C VAL A 44 12.80 0.98 1.65
N LEU A 45 12.93 1.20 0.34
CA LEU A 45 14.00 2.02 -0.23
C LEU A 45 13.85 3.51 0.10
N GLY A 46 12.63 3.96 0.38
CA GLY A 46 12.33 5.33 0.83
C GLY A 46 12.66 5.58 2.31
N ILE A 47 12.54 4.56 3.16
CA ILE A 47 12.72 4.67 4.63
C ILE A 47 14.04 5.37 5.02
N PRO A 48 15.22 5.01 4.47
CA PRO A 48 16.49 5.65 4.83
C PRO A 48 16.52 7.18 4.62
N PHE A 49 15.81 7.68 3.61
CA PHE A 49 15.73 9.12 3.34
C PHE A 49 14.91 9.87 4.40
N THR A 50 14.10 9.15 5.19
CA THR A 50 13.21 9.76 6.17
C THR A 50 13.81 9.87 7.58
N PHE A 51 14.98 9.29 7.86
CA PHE A 51 15.50 9.21 9.24
C PHE A 51 15.73 10.56 9.92
N ALA A 52 16.21 11.55 9.17
CA ALA A 52 16.44 12.89 9.70
C ALA A 52 15.20 13.79 9.60
N MET A 53 14.11 13.31 9.02
CA MET A 53 12.90 14.08 8.81
C MET A 53 12.02 14.07 10.07
N GLN A 54 11.26 15.14 10.28
CA GLN A 54 10.20 15.13 11.29
C GLN A 54 9.16 14.07 10.94
N PRO A 55 8.56 13.35 11.91
CA PRO A 55 7.66 12.24 11.63
C PRO A 55 6.50 12.61 10.69
N VAL A 56 5.92 13.80 10.85
CA VAL A 56 4.87 14.30 9.96
C VAL A 56 5.33 14.31 8.50
N THR A 57 6.49 14.92 8.21
CA THR A 57 7.09 14.96 6.86
C THR A 57 7.48 13.56 6.36
N ALA A 58 8.07 12.74 7.23
CA ALA A 58 8.49 11.38 6.90
C ALA A 58 7.31 10.52 6.44
N PHE A 59 6.23 10.49 7.23
CA PHE A 59 5.05 9.70 6.87
C PHE A 59 4.28 10.28 5.70
N SER A 60 4.27 11.60 5.50
CA SER A 60 3.75 12.19 4.26
C SER A 60 4.49 11.69 3.03
N MET A 61 5.82 11.61 3.08
CA MET A 61 6.63 11.05 1.99
C MET A 61 6.33 9.56 1.80
N LEU A 62 6.39 8.74 2.86
CA LEU A 62 6.24 7.28 2.75
C LEU A 62 4.84 6.86 2.28
N VAL A 63 3.79 7.56 2.72
CA VAL A 63 2.42 7.32 2.24
C VAL A 63 2.28 7.75 0.77
N SER A 64 2.94 8.84 0.39
CA SER A 64 2.97 9.27 -1.02
C SER A 64 3.68 8.26 -1.92
N ILE A 65 4.78 7.66 -1.43
CA ILE A 65 5.47 6.56 -2.11
C ILE A 65 4.53 5.36 -2.26
N TYR A 66 3.80 5.01 -1.20
CA TYR A 66 2.88 3.87 -1.23
C TYR A 66 1.78 4.06 -2.29
N CYS A 67 1.01 5.15 -2.23
CA CYS A 67 -0.07 5.40 -3.20
C CYS A 67 0.48 5.60 -4.63
N GLY A 68 1.63 6.29 -4.76
CA GLY A 68 2.30 6.49 -6.04
C GLY A 68 2.77 5.18 -6.68
N ALA A 69 3.31 4.25 -5.89
CA ALA A 69 3.78 2.96 -6.40
C ALA A 69 2.65 2.05 -6.87
N ILE A 70 1.51 2.04 -6.15
CA ILE A 70 0.32 1.29 -6.59
C ILE A 70 -0.19 1.80 -7.94
N THR A 71 -0.27 3.13 -8.11
CA THR A 71 -0.69 3.74 -9.38
C THR A 71 0.37 3.60 -10.48
N GLY A 72 1.65 3.67 -10.12
CA GLY A 72 2.78 3.50 -11.04
C GLY A 72 2.83 2.11 -11.67
N GLY A 73 2.45 1.07 -10.91
CA GLY A 73 2.36 -0.32 -11.39
C GLY A 73 1.47 -0.48 -12.63
N SER A 74 0.45 0.36 -12.77
CA SER A 74 -0.47 0.33 -13.92
C SER A 74 0.22 0.74 -15.22
N ILE A 75 1.25 1.59 -15.17
CA ILE A 75 2.04 1.98 -16.35
C ILE A 75 2.68 0.75 -16.99
N THR A 76 3.35 -0.07 -16.17
CA THR A 76 4.07 -1.25 -16.64
C THR A 76 3.14 -2.38 -17.02
N ALA A 77 2.05 -2.53 -16.27
CA ALA A 77 0.99 -3.48 -16.58
C ALA A 77 0.36 -3.20 -17.95
N ILE A 78 0.03 -1.94 -18.26
CA ILE A 78 -0.64 -1.56 -19.51
C ILE A 78 0.33 -1.62 -20.70
N LEU A 79 1.48 -0.95 -20.59
CA LEU A 79 2.38 -0.75 -21.74
C LEU A 79 3.22 -1.97 -22.06
N PHE A 80 3.69 -2.68 -21.04
CA PHE A 80 4.63 -3.80 -21.20
C PHE A 80 3.99 -5.16 -20.92
N GLY A 81 2.78 -5.21 -20.35
CA GLY A 81 2.11 -6.47 -20.02
C GLY A 81 2.76 -7.23 -18.86
N ILE A 82 3.61 -6.54 -18.09
CA ILE A 82 4.36 -7.13 -16.98
C ILE A 82 3.73 -6.60 -15.67
N PRO A 83 3.09 -7.45 -14.86
CA PRO A 83 2.54 -7.01 -13.59
C PRO A 83 3.70 -6.74 -12.60
N GLY A 84 3.85 -5.50 -12.14
CA GLY A 84 4.81 -5.15 -11.08
C GLY A 84 4.40 -5.68 -9.70
N GLU A 85 3.10 -5.92 -9.49
CA GLU A 85 2.56 -6.59 -8.31
C GLU A 85 1.43 -7.57 -8.71
N PRO A 86 1.14 -8.59 -7.88
CA PRO A 86 0.03 -9.51 -8.14
C PRO A 86 -1.34 -8.83 -8.28
N SER A 87 -1.55 -7.66 -7.67
CA SER A 87 -2.79 -6.88 -7.79
C SER A 87 -3.01 -6.28 -9.18
N ALA A 88 -1.94 -6.08 -9.95
CA ALA A 88 -1.98 -5.50 -11.30
C ALA A 88 -2.26 -6.55 -12.39
N VAL A 89 -2.44 -7.83 -12.05
CA VAL A 89 -2.72 -8.88 -13.04
C VAL A 89 -4.02 -8.60 -13.81
N CYS A 90 -5.08 -8.16 -13.13
CA CYS A 90 -6.33 -7.76 -13.79
C CYS A 90 -6.11 -6.55 -14.71
N THR A 91 -5.25 -5.61 -14.30
CA THR A 91 -4.82 -4.46 -15.10
C THR A 91 -4.05 -4.88 -16.36
N VAL A 92 -3.19 -5.88 -16.26
CA VAL A 92 -2.52 -6.48 -17.43
C VAL A 92 -3.55 -7.09 -18.38
N MET A 93 -4.48 -7.91 -17.85
CA MET A 93 -5.47 -8.60 -18.66
C MET A 93 -6.28 -7.65 -19.54
N GLU A 94 -6.75 -6.53 -19.00
CA GLU A 94 -7.55 -5.57 -19.75
C GLU A 94 -6.70 -4.48 -20.41
N GLY A 95 -5.86 -3.81 -19.62
CA GLY A 95 -5.09 -2.66 -20.05
C GLY A 95 -4.07 -2.99 -21.13
N HIS A 96 -3.37 -4.12 -21.02
CA HIS A 96 -2.42 -4.54 -22.06
C HIS A 96 -3.14 -5.03 -23.32
N ALA A 97 -4.32 -5.66 -23.18
CA ALA A 97 -5.16 -6.01 -24.33
C ALA A 97 -5.62 -4.76 -25.10
N MET A 98 -6.08 -3.72 -24.38
CA MET A 98 -6.39 -2.41 -24.99
C MET A 98 -5.16 -1.76 -25.64
N ALA A 99 -3.99 -1.85 -25.02
CA ALA A 99 -2.75 -1.32 -25.57
C ALA A 99 -2.36 -2.02 -26.89
N LYS A 100 -2.51 -3.35 -26.97
CA LYS A 100 -2.30 -4.13 -28.20
C LYS A 100 -3.28 -3.76 -29.32
N GLN A 101 -4.46 -3.27 -28.99
CA GLN A 101 -5.46 -2.78 -29.95
C GLN A 101 -5.20 -1.33 -30.40
N GLY A 102 -4.13 -0.69 -29.92
CA GLY A 102 -3.79 0.70 -30.24
C GLY A 102 -4.41 1.74 -29.29
N HIS A 103 -5.14 1.31 -28.25
CA HIS A 103 -5.82 2.17 -27.28
C HIS A 103 -5.05 2.31 -25.96
N ALA A 104 -3.71 2.31 -26.03
CA ALA A 104 -2.84 2.39 -24.85
C ALA A 104 -3.08 3.70 -24.05
N ALA A 105 -3.27 4.83 -24.73
CA ALA A 105 -3.50 6.11 -24.08
C ALA A 105 -4.85 6.14 -23.35
N LYS A 106 -5.91 5.59 -23.95
CA LYS A 106 -7.21 5.43 -23.29
C LYS A 106 -7.12 4.53 -22.05
N ALA A 107 -6.44 3.39 -22.15
CA ALA A 107 -6.23 2.48 -21.02
C ALA A 107 -5.51 3.17 -19.86
N MET A 108 -4.44 3.93 -20.16
CA MET A 108 -3.72 4.73 -19.17
C MET A 108 -4.62 5.76 -18.48
N TRP A 109 -5.43 6.51 -19.24
CA TRP A 109 -6.37 7.46 -18.64
C TRP A 109 -7.42 6.79 -17.75
N ILE A 110 -7.95 5.64 -18.19
CA ILE A 110 -8.91 4.88 -17.39
C ILE A 110 -8.28 4.44 -16.07
N ALA A 111 -7.07 3.88 -16.12
CA ALA A 111 -6.35 3.44 -14.93
C ALA A 111 -6.05 4.58 -13.96
N ILE A 112 -5.52 5.71 -14.46
CA ILE A 112 -5.21 6.88 -13.63
C ILE A 112 -6.48 7.43 -12.95
N ILE A 113 -7.57 7.62 -13.71
CA ILE A 113 -8.81 8.19 -13.15
C ILE A 113 -9.47 7.20 -12.17
N ALA A 114 -9.53 5.91 -12.50
CA ALA A 114 -10.11 4.90 -11.62
C ALA A 114 -9.30 4.78 -10.32
N SER A 115 -7.98 4.73 -10.41
CA SER A 115 -7.07 4.70 -9.26
C SER A 115 -7.21 5.96 -8.42
N ALA A 116 -7.16 7.16 -9.00
CA ALA A 116 -7.30 8.42 -8.26
C ALA A 116 -8.64 8.49 -7.51
N LEU A 117 -9.76 8.23 -8.19
CA LEU A 117 -11.08 8.28 -7.56
C LEU A 117 -11.30 7.17 -6.51
N GLY A 118 -10.73 5.98 -6.73
CA GLY A 118 -10.76 4.90 -5.74
C GLY A 118 -9.92 5.21 -4.50
N GLY A 119 -8.72 5.75 -4.71
CA GLY A 119 -7.84 6.26 -3.66
C GLY A 119 -8.53 7.34 -2.83
N LEU A 120 -9.05 8.39 -3.47
CA LEU A 120 -9.79 9.47 -2.81
C LEU A 120 -10.98 8.95 -2.00
N PHE A 121 -11.78 8.05 -2.57
CA PHE A 121 -12.89 7.42 -1.85
C PHE A 121 -12.41 6.73 -0.56
N SER A 122 -11.35 5.93 -0.66
CA SER A 122 -10.80 5.21 0.49
C SER A 122 -10.19 6.14 1.54
N VAL A 123 -9.63 7.29 1.13
CA VAL A 123 -9.11 8.31 2.06
C VAL A 123 -10.24 8.92 2.88
N PHE A 124 -11.38 9.25 2.27
CA PHE A 124 -12.53 9.75 3.02
C PHE A 124 -13.07 8.70 4.01
N VAL A 125 -13.14 7.43 3.59
CA VAL A 125 -13.51 6.35 4.50
C VAL A 125 -12.49 6.21 5.62
N MET A 126 -11.20 6.26 5.32
CA MET A 126 -10.11 6.20 6.30
C MET A 126 -10.22 7.34 7.33
N MET A 127 -10.45 8.57 6.87
CA MET A 127 -10.62 9.74 7.74
C MET A 127 -11.78 9.58 8.73
N ALA A 128 -12.88 8.94 8.31
CA ALA A 128 -14.05 8.72 9.15
C ALA A 128 -13.91 7.46 10.04
N ALA A 129 -13.39 6.37 9.49
CA ALA A 129 -13.34 5.06 10.14
C ALA A 129 -12.21 4.96 11.17
N THR A 130 -11.03 5.53 10.88
CA THR A 130 -9.86 5.40 11.76
C THR A 130 -10.14 5.94 13.17
N PRO A 131 -10.69 7.15 13.36
CA PRO A 131 -11.00 7.66 14.70
C PRO A 131 -12.08 6.84 15.42
N LEU A 132 -13.04 6.29 14.69
CA LEU A 132 -14.12 5.49 15.25
C LEU A 132 -13.59 4.15 15.78
N ILE A 133 -12.80 3.45 14.97
CA ILE A 133 -12.19 2.16 15.33
C ILE A 133 -11.18 2.36 16.47
N ALA A 134 -10.34 3.40 16.41
CA ALA A 134 -9.37 3.69 17.46
C ALA A 134 -10.05 3.95 18.82
N ARG A 135 -11.16 4.71 18.85
CA ARG A 135 -11.93 4.94 20.09
C ARG A 135 -12.47 3.65 20.69
N PHE A 136 -12.95 2.74 19.85
CA PHE A 136 -13.41 1.44 20.31
C PHE A 136 -12.25 0.60 20.87
N ALA A 137 -11.12 0.59 20.18
CA ALA A 137 -9.93 -0.15 20.61
C ALA A 137 -9.26 0.44 21.87
N LEU A 138 -9.43 1.73 22.16
CA LEU A 138 -8.97 2.33 23.43
C LEU A 138 -9.73 1.80 24.66
N ALA A 139 -10.90 1.19 24.48
CA ALA A 139 -11.64 0.55 25.56
C ALA A 139 -11.15 -0.87 25.89
N PHE A 140 -10.17 -1.39 25.15
CA PHE A 140 -9.66 -2.75 25.31
C PHE A 140 -8.75 -2.86 26.54
N GLY A 141 -8.90 -3.97 27.28
CA GLY A 141 -8.00 -4.34 28.36
C GLY A 141 -6.83 -5.19 27.87
N PRO A 142 -5.95 -5.62 28.80
CA PRO A 142 -4.82 -6.49 28.46
C PRO A 142 -5.20 -7.79 27.72
N PRO A 143 -6.29 -8.51 28.08
CA PRO A 143 -6.70 -9.72 27.35
C PRO A 143 -7.09 -9.44 25.89
N GLU A 144 -7.83 -8.35 25.66
CA GLU A 144 -8.27 -7.95 24.32
C GLU A 144 -7.08 -7.51 23.46
N TYR A 145 -6.12 -6.78 24.04
CA TYR A 145 -4.86 -6.45 23.36
C TYR A 145 -4.03 -7.69 23.04
N PHE A 146 -3.95 -8.66 23.95
CA PHE A 146 -3.27 -9.94 23.68
C PHE A 146 -3.94 -10.67 22.51
N ALA A 147 -5.27 -10.76 22.50
CA ALA A 147 -6.02 -11.37 21.41
C ALA A 147 -5.82 -10.62 20.08
N LEU A 148 -5.78 -9.28 20.12
CA LEU A 148 -5.53 -8.43 18.96
C LEU A 148 -4.12 -8.67 18.38
N MET A 149 -3.10 -8.79 19.24
CA MET A 149 -1.73 -9.10 18.82
C MET A 149 -1.64 -10.51 18.22
N MET A 150 -2.28 -11.51 18.85
CA MET A 150 -2.35 -12.87 18.31
C MET A 150 -3.06 -12.93 16.97
N LEU A 151 -4.12 -12.15 16.79
CA LEU A 151 -4.80 -11.98 15.50
C LEU A 151 -3.84 -11.38 14.46
N GLY A 152 -3.15 -10.29 14.80
CA GLY A 152 -2.16 -9.66 13.92
C GLY A 152 -1.05 -10.61 13.48
N LEU A 153 -0.46 -11.36 14.41
CA LEU A 153 0.56 -12.37 14.12
C LEU A 153 0.04 -13.51 13.24
N SER A 154 -1.19 -13.98 13.50
CA SER A 154 -1.84 -15.01 12.70
C SER A 154 -2.06 -14.54 11.26
N VAL A 155 -2.48 -13.29 11.09
CA VAL A 155 -2.67 -12.66 9.78
C VAL A 155 -1.35 -12.54 9.04
N VAL A 156 -0.31 -11.97 9.67
CA VAL A 156 1.00 -11.80 9.04
C VAL A 156 1.59 -13.15 8.64
N SER A 157 1.36 -14.19 9.45
CA SER A 157 1.75 -15.56 9.09
C SER A 157 0.97 -16.08 7.87
N SER A 158 -0.30 -15.71 7.71
CA SER A 158 -1.13 -16.12 6.57
C SER A 158 -0.79 -15.39 5.26
N LEU A 159 -0.24 -14.17 5.36
CA LEU A 159 0.21 -13.36 4.22
C LEU A 159 1.42 -13.96 3.48
N SER A 160 2.16 -14.87 4.12
CA SER A 160 3.30 -15.54 3.49
C SER A 160 2.82 -16.57 2.46
N GLY A 161 2.88 -16.19 1.18
CA GLY A 161 2.38 -16.99 0.06
C GLY A 161 2.89 -18.44 -0.01
N GLY A 162 2.09 -19.30 -0.65
CA GLY A 162 2.42 -20.68 -1.02
C GLY A 162 2.45 -21.72 0.11
N SER A 163 2.65 -21.34 1.39
CA SER A 163 2.67 -22.30 2.50
C SER A 163 2.49 -21.65 3.87
N LEU A 164 1.30 -21.83 4.49
CA LEU A 164 0.96 -21.32 5.82
C LEU A 164 1.99 -21.73 6.90
N ARG A 165 2.51 -22.97 6.82
CA ARG A 165 3.56 -23.46 7.72
C ARG A 165 4.86 -22.65 7.63
N LYS A 166 5.26 -22.23 6.43
CA LYS A 166 6.47 -21.42 6.24
C LYS A 166 6.25 -20.03 6.79
N GLY A 167 5.08 -19.44 6.56
CA GLY A 167 4.69 -18.15 7.14
C GLY A 167 4.70 -18.15 8.65
N PHE A 168 4.11 -19.16 9.28
CA PHE A 168 4.12 -19.31 10.72
C PHE A 168 5.55 -19.49 11.29
N LEU A 169 6.38 -20.33 10.65
CA LEU A 169 7.79 -20.48 11.04
C LEU A 169 8.58 -19.17 10.88
N SER A 170 8.37 -18.42 9.80
CA SER A 170 8.97 -17.10 9.60
C SER A 170 8.51 -16.09 10.64
N CYS A 171 7.23 -16.14 11.05
CA CYS A 171 6.71 -15.30 12.13
C CYS A 171 7.34 -15.64 13.47
N LEU A 172 7.46 -16.92 13.83
CA LEU A 172 8.15 -17.36 15.04
C LEU A 172 9.63 -16.98 15.01
N PHE A 173 10.28 -17.12 13.85
CA PHE A 173 11.66 -16.71 13.66
C PHE A 173 11.82 -15.19 13.82
N GLY A 174 10.93 -14.39 13.22
CA GLY A 174 10.90 -12.94 13.40
C GLY A 174 10.67 -12.51 14.85
N LEU A 175 9.76 -13.18 15.56
CA LEU A 175 9.55 -12.99 17.00
C LEU A 175 10.82 -13.31 17.79
N PHE A 176 11.48 -14.43 17.49
CA PHE A 176 12.76 -14.77 18.11
C PHE A 176 13.80 -13.67 17.86
N LEU A 177 13.97 -13.21 16.63
CA LEU A 177 14.90 -12.11 16.30
C LEU A 177 14.56 -10.82 17.06
N ALA A 178 13.28 -10.51 17.23
CA ALA A 178 12.82 -9.34 17.99
C ALA A 178 13.06 -9.45 19.51
N THR A 179 13.27 -10.66 20.04
CA THR A 179 13.66 -10.87 21.45
C THR A 179 15.15 -10.72 21.72
N ILE A 180 15.98 -10.60 20.68
CA ILE A 180 17.44 -10.44 20.83
C ILE A 180 17.73 -9.01 21.32
N GLY A 181 18.51 -8.88 22.39
CA GLY A 181 18.91 -7.61 22.99
C GLY A 181 18.41 -7.41 24.41
N THR A 182 18.50 -6.17 24.90
CA THR A 182 18.03 -5.81 26.24
C THR A 182 16.52 -5.61 26.26
N ASP A 183 15.82 -6.35 27.12
CA ASP A 183 14.37 -6.25 27.29
C ASP A 183 13.98 -4.88 27.89
N GLY A 184 13.12 -4.14 27.19
CA GLY A 184 12.75 -2.77 27.57
C GLY A 184 11.89 -2.65 28.84
N ILE A 185 11.33 -3.75 29.35
CA ILE A 185 10.47 -3.74 30.55
C ILE A 185 11.27 -4.17 31.78
N THR A 186 12.05 -5.25 31.65
CA THR A 186 12.75 -5.92 32.75
C THR A 186 14.23 -5.58 32.81
N GLY A 187 14.81 -5.03 31.73
CA GLY A 187 16.24 -4.76 31.60
C GLY A 187 17.11 -6.01 31.42
N ALA A 188 16.50 -7.20 31.29
CA ALA A 188 17.24 -8.44 31.13
C ALA A 188 17.83 -8.57 29.73
N GLU A 189 19.11 -8.97 29.64
CA GLU A 189 19.76 -9.28 28.37
C GLU A 189 19.31 -10.64 27.84
N ARG A 190 18.88 -10.69 26.58
CA ARG A 190 18.41 -11.92 25.91
C ARG A 190 19.22 -12.15 24.64
N PHE A 191 19.86 -13.32 24.54
CA PHE A 191 20.60 -13.74 23.34
C PHE A 191 21.67 -12.73 22.88
N THR A 192 22.28 -11.99 23.80
CA THR A 192 23.33 -10.99 23.53
C THR A 192 24.71 -11.62 23.33
N PHE A 193 24.90 -12.87 23.76
CA PHE A 193 26.16 -13.63 23.64
C PHE A 193 27.41 -12.84 24.09
N ASP A 194 27.27 -12.04 25.15
CA ASP A 194 28.32 -11.17 25.70
C ASP A 194 28.94 -10.16 24.69
N THR A 195 28.25 -9.86 23.59
CA THR A 195 28.70 -8.84 22.63
C THR A 195 27.90 -7.55 22.74
N SER A 196 28.62 -6.43 22.73
CA SER A 196 28.03 -5.09 22.74
C SER A 196 27.22 -4.78 21.48
N VAL A 197 27.48 -5.48 20.38
CA VAL A 197 26.74 -5.31 19.11
C VAL A 197 25.28 -5.76 19.25
N LEU A 198 25.01 -6.81 20.03
CA LEU A 198 23.66 -7.37 20.19
C LEU A 198 22.89 -6.79 21.36
N LEU A 199 23.51 -5.96 22.22
CA LEU A 199 22.80 -5.28 23.32
C LEU A 199 21.61 -4.45 22.81
N GLY A 200 21.79 -3.76 21.68
CA GLY A 200 20.73 -2.99 21.02
C GLY A 200 19.74 -3.82 20.21
N GLY A 201 19.92 -5.15 20.16
CA GLY A 201 19.16 -6.06 19.31
C GLY A 201 19.52 -5.94 17.84
N ILE A 202 18.73 -6.60 16.99
CA ILE A 202 18.90 -6.54 15.53
C ILE A 202 18.33 -5.22 15.02
N ASN A 203 19.16 -4.43 14.33
CA ASN A 203 18.70 -3.19 13.72
C ASN A 203 17.63 -3.49 12.65
N PHE A 204 16.41 -2.99 12.89
CA PHE A 204 15.26 -3.23 12.02
C PHE A 204 15.48 -2.79 10.57
N VAL A 205 16.12 -1.62 10.35
CA VAL A 205 16.43 -1.11 9.01
C VAL A 205 17.36 -2.07 8.29
N THR A 206 18.48 -2.42 8.94
CA THR A 206 19.48 -3.32 8.34
C THR A 206 18.86 -4.67 7.99
N ALA A 207 18.01 -5.21 8.87
CA ALA A 207 17.27 -6.44 8.60
C ALA A 207 16.33 -6.30 7.41
N MET A 208 15.52 -5.24 7.31
CA MET A 208 14.59 -5.04 6.20
C MET A 208 15.30 -4.80 4.87
N VAL A 209 16.34 -3.97 4.83
CA VAL A 209 17.13 -3.73 3.61
C VAL A 209 17.82 -5.03 3.17
N GLY A 210 18.43 -5.77 4.10
CA GLY A 210 19.10 -7.03 3.79
C GLY A 210 18.15 -8.16 3.37
N LEU A 211 17.00 -8.30 4.03
CA LEU A 211 16.06 -9.39 3.77
C LEU A 211 15.13 -9.15 2.57
N LEU A 212 14.82 -7.89 2.24
CA LEU A 212 13.91 -7.55 1.15
C LEU A 212 14.66 -6.94 -0.03
N ALA A 213 15.34 -5.81 0.15
CA ALA A 213 15.97 -5.09 -0.96
C ALA A 213 17.03 -5.94 -1.68
N VAL A 214 17.89 -6.60 -0.93
CA VAL A 214 18.96 -7.43 -1.53
C VAL A 214 18.40 -8.71 -2.16
N SER A 215 17.41 -9.37 -1.54
CA SER A 215 16.82 -10.60 -2.10
C SER A 215 16.13 -10.34 -3.43
N GLU A 216 15.39 -9.24 -3.54
CA GLU A 216 14.67 -8.90 -4.76
C GLU A 216 15.63 -8.57 -5.90
N VAL A 217 16.73 -7.86 -5.61
CA VAL A 217 17.80 -7.59 -6.59
C VAL A 217 18.37 -8.90 -7.15
N PHE A 218 18.56 -9.92 -6.31
CA PHE A 218 19.03 -11.22 -6.78
C PHE A 218 17.98 -11.97 -7.62
N LEU A 219 16.69 -11.91 -7.24
CA LEU A 219 15.61 -12.51 -8.01
C LEU A 219 15.43 -11.85 -9.38
N GLU A 220 15.48 -10.52 -9.44
CA GLU A 220 15.40 -9.75 -10.68
C GLU A 220 16.61 -9.99 -11.58
N ALA A 221 17.82 -10.05 -11.00
CA ALA A 221 19.02 -10.40 -11.76
C ALA A 221 18.92 -11.80 -12.40
N GLU A 222 18.21 -12.74 -11.78
CA GLU A 222 17.93 -14.07 -12.33
C GLU A 222 16.90 -14.02 -13.47
N GLN A 223 15.88 -13.16 -13.38
CA GLN A 223 14.77 -13.09 -14.34
C GLN A 223 15.06 -12.20 -15.57
N ALA A 224 15.96 -11.23 -15.46
CA ALA A 224 16.31 -10.26 -16.51
C ALA A 224 16.78 -10.86 -17.86
N PHE A 225 16.96 -12.18 -17.95
CA PHE A 225 17.42 -12.88 -19.15
C PHE A 225 16.33 -13.61 -19.97
N LYS A 226 15.03 -13.55 -19.61
CA LYS A 226 14.03 -14.47 -20.19
C LYS A 226 12.94 -13.94 -21.12
N GLU A 227 12.67 -12.64 -21.26
CA GLU A 227 11.57 -12.21 -22.16
C GLU A 227 11.89 -11.05 -23.12
N LYS A 228 11.46 -11.24 -24.38
CA LYS A 228 11.48 -10.24 -25.45
C LYS A 228 10.31 -9.29 -25.27
N THR A 229 10.63 -8.03 -24.98
CA THR A 229 9.70 -6.90 -24.94
C THR A 229 9.00 -6.75 -26.29
N THR A 230 7.70 -7.05 -26.35
CA THR A 230 6.86 -6.59 -27.47
C THR A 230 6.29 -5.25 -27.04
N SER A 231 6.94 -4.14 -27.42
CA SER A 231 6.46 -2.81 -27.08
C SER A 231 5.23 -2.47 -27.92
N ALA A 232 4.11 -2.13 -27.27
CA ALA A 232 2.96 -1.55 -27.95
C ALA A 232 3.34 -0.14 -28.48
N GLU A 233 2.86 0.22 -29.68
CA GLU A 233 3.03 1.58 -30.21
C GLU A 233 2.23 2.58 -29.35
N TYR A 234 2.94 3.41 -28.59
CA TYR A 234 2.33 4.47 -27.78
C TYR A 234 2.37 5.81 -28.53
N ARG A 235 1.21 6.34 -28.89
CA ARG A 235 1.06 7.60 -29.67
C ARG A 235 0.93 8.87 -28.82
N GLY A 236 1.17 8.77 -27.51
CA GLY A 236 1.12 9.90 -26.58
C GLY A 236 -0.22 10.07 -25.85
N LEU A 237 -0.16 10.55 -24.61
CA LEU A 237 -1.29 10.69 -23.67
C LEU A 237 -2.34 11.72 -24.12
N SER A 238 -1.97 12.62 -25.04
CA SER A 238 -2.85 13.67 -25.60
C SER A 238 -3.89 13.13 -26.58
N SER A 239 -3.68 11.92 -27.09
CA SER A 239 -4.66 11.21 -27.90
C SER A 239 -5.54 10.34 -26.99
N GLU A 240 -6.87 10.46 -27.11
CA GLU A 240 -7.86 9.61 -26.41
C GLU A 240 -8.16 9.94 -24.92
N ILE A 241 -8.25 11.22 -24.55
CA ILE A 241 -8.80 11.61 -23.23
C ILE A 241 -10.28 11.14 -23.14
N PRO A 242 -10.65 10.30 -22.16
CA PRO A 242 -12.02 9.84 -21.99
C PRO A 242 -12.96 11.02 -21.73
N ARG A 243 -14.11 11.05 -22.40
CA ARG A 243 -15.11 12.10 -22.15
C ARG A 243 -15.81 11.84 -20.83
N TRP A 244 -16.11 12.89 -20.07
CA TRP A 244 -16.84 12.77 -18.79
C TRP A 244 -18.20 12.04 -18.92
N ALA A 245 -18.84 12.15 -20.09
CA ALA A 245 -20.07 11.42 -20.40
C ALA A 245 -19.90 9.88 -20.36
N GLU A 246 -18.73 9.37 -20.72
CA GLU A 246 -18.40 7.93 -20.70
C GLU A 246 -18.25 7.40 -19.27
N TRP A 247 -17.89 8.27 -18.33
CA TRP A 247 -17.74 7.92 -16.91
C TRP A 247 -19.06 7.89 -16.16
N ARG A 248 -20.05 8.71 -16.56
CA ARG A 248 -21.32 8.85 -15.83
C ARG A 248 -22.06 7.53 -15.64
N SER A 249 -22.02 6.64 -16.63
CA SER A 249 -22.62 5.30 -16.54
C SER A 249 -21.83 4.33 -15.66
N ARG A 250 -20.55 4.62 -15.39
CA ARG A 250 -19.61 3.76 -14.67
C ARG A 250 -19.30 4.22 -13.24
N LEU A 251 -19.82 5.38 -12.82
CA LEU A 251 -19.68 5.87 -11.44
C LEU A 251 -20.20 4.89 -10.40
N GLY A 252 -21.26 4.14 -10.72
CA GLY A 252 -21.79 3.09 -9.83
C GLY A 252 -20.80 1.95 -9.63
N LEU A 253 -20.18 1.47 -10.73
CA LEU A 253 -19.14 0.45 -10.70
C LEU A 253 -17.91 0.93 -9.93
N LEU A 254 -17.49 2.18 -10.18
CA LEU A 254 -16.36 2.79 -9.48
C LEU A 254 -16.62 2.86 -7.99
N GLY A 255 -17.77 3.40 -7.56
CA GLY A 255 -18.11 3.52 -6.15
C GLY A 255 -18.18 2.15 -5.45
N TRP A 256 -18.78 1.15 -6.11
CA TRP A 256 -18.82 -0.22 -5.59
C TRP A 256 -17.42 -0.84 -5.46
N SER A 257 -16.59 -0.72 -6.50
CA SER A 257 -15.24 -1.27 -6.52
C SER A 257 -14.33 -0.59 -5.49
N SER A 258 -14.47 0.72 -5.32
CA SER A 258 -13.77 1.49 -4.28
C SER A 258 -14.21 1.10 -2.87
N ALA A 259 -15.51 0.88 -2.66
CA ALA A 259 -16.02 0.41 -1.37
C ALA A 259 -15.52 -1.00 -1.05
N LEU A 260 -15.60 -1.91 -2.02
CA LEU A 260 -15.09 -3.27 -1.90
C LEU A 260 -13.58 -3.26 -1.64
N GLY A 261 -12.82 -2.49 -2.40
CA GLY A 261 -11.38 -2.33 -2.20
C GLY A 261 -11.02 -1.80 -0.82
N THR A 262 -11.75 -0.79 -0.34
CA THR A 262 -11.55 -0.24 1.01
C THR A 262 -11.85 -1.27 2.11
N VAL A 263 -12.95 -2.01 1.99
CA VAL A 263 -13.34 -3.04 2.97
C VAL A 263 -12.35 -4.20 2.97
N VAL A 264 -11.99 -4.71 1.79
CA VAL A 264 -11.01 -5.79 1.65
C VAL A 264 -9.63 -5.34 2.10
N GLY A 265 -9.21 -4.12 1.79
CA GLY A 265 -7.95 -3.56 2.30
C GLY A 265 -7.93 -3.41 3.82
N ALA A 266 -9.09 -3.18 4.44
CA ALA A 266 -9.25 -3.19 5.88
C ALA A 266 -9.33 -4.61 6.48
N LEU A 267 -9.32 -5.67 5.67
CA LEU A 267 -9.12 -7.02 6.16
C LEU A 267 -7.61 -7.26 6.30
N PRO A 268 -7.13 -7.55 7.51
CA PRO A 268 -5.72 -7.85 7.73
C PRO A 268 -5.26 -8.95 6.78
N GLY A 269 -4.24 -8.66 5.99
CA GLY A 269 -3.59 -9.62 5.11
C GLY A 269 -4.31 -9.97 3.82
N ALA A 270 -5.45 -9.34 3.51
CA ALA A 270 -6.08 -9.53 2.21
C ALA A 270 -5.41 -8.67 1.13
N GLY A 271 -5.09 -7.41 1.49
CA GLY A 271 -4.40 -6.46 0.63
C GLY A 271 -5.07 -6.19 -0.72
N ALA A 272 -4.31 -5.52 -1.60
CA ALA A 272 -4.84 -5.04 -2.86
C ALA A 272 -5.10 -6.15 -3.89
N THR A 273 -4.37 -7.26 -3.81
CA THR A 273 -4.54 -8.39 -4.74
C THR A 273 -5.94 -9.00 -4.65
N ILE A 274 -6.38 -9.35 -3.45
CA ILE A 274 -7.72 -9.94 -3.27
C ILE A 274 -8.79 -8.91 -3.67
N ALA A 275 -8.59 -7.64 -3.31
CA ALA A 275 -9.49 -6.55 -3.68
C ALA A 275 -9.68 -6.44 -5.20
N SER A 276 -8.59 -6.39 -5.97
CA SER A 276 -8.61 -6.28 -7.43
C SER A 276 -9.32 -7.47 -8.08
N PHE A 277 -8.97 -8.70 -7.70
CA PHE A 277 -9.57 -9.91 -8.28
C PHE A 277 -11.06 -10.03 -7.95
N LEU A 278 -11.45 -9.71 -6.72
CA LEU A 278 -12.84 -9.77 -6.30
C LEU A 278 -13.67 -8.68 -6.99
N ALA A 279 -13.19 -7.44 -7.07
CA ALA A 279 -13.84 -6.37 -7.81
C ALA A 279 -13.98 -6.72 -9.30
N TYR A 280 -12.92 -7.25 -9.91
CA TYR A 280 -12.93 -7.69 -11.31
C TYR A 280 -13.97 -8.79 -11.55
N GLY A 281 -14.02 -9.81 -10.67
CA GLY A 281 -14.99 -10.89 -10.77
C GLY A 281 -16.44 -10.41 -10.63
N GLU A 282 -16.73 -9.55 -9.65
CA GLU A 282 -18.07 -8.99 -9.48
C GLU A 282 -18.45 -8.05 -10.63
N ALA A 283 -17.51 -7.26 -11.15
CA ALA A 283 -17.73 -6.43 -12.33
C ALA A 283 -18.10 -7.27 -13.56
N SER A 284 -17.39 -8.38 -13.79
CA SER A 284 -17.69 -9.32 -14.88
C SER A 284 -19.09 -9.92 -14.73
N ARG A 285 -19.49 -10.29 -13.50
CA ARG A 285 -20.81 -10.88 -13.22
C ARG A 285 -21.97 -9.92 -13.44
N TRP A 286 -21.77 -8.63 -13.19
CA TRP A 286 -22.83 -7.60 -13.32
C TRP A 286 -22.79 -6.85 -14.65
N SER A 287 -21.73 -7.03 -15.43
CA SER A 287 -21.60 -6.38 -16.73
C SER A 287 -22.68 -6.84 -17.70
N LYS A 288 -23.11 -5.92 -18.56
CA LYS A 288 -23.99 -6.23 -19.69
C LYS A 288 -23.23 -6.83 -20.87
N GLU A 289 -21.90 -6.71 -20.88
CA GLU A 289 -21.00 -7.17 -21.95
C GLU A 289 -19.86 -8.03 -21.36
N PRO A 290 -20.18 -9.15 -20.66
CA PRO A 290 -19.19 -9.99 -19.99
C PRO A 290 -18.16 -10.60 -20.96
N GLU A 291 -18.49 -10.73 -22.24
CA GLU A 291 -17.60 -11.23 -23.30
C GLU A 291 -16.38 -10.33 -23.57
N LYS A 292 -16.43 -9.05 -23.16
CA LYS A 292 -15.30 -8.13 -23.30
C LYS A 292 -14.20 -8.34 -22.26
N PHE A 293 -14.50 -9.01 -21.15
CA PHE A 293 -13.53 -9.26 -20.09
C PHE A 293 -12.45 -10.23 -20.59
N GLY A 294 -11.20 -9.92 -20.25
CA GLY A 294 -9.99 -10.57 -20.75
C GLY A 294 -9.55 -10.11 -22.15
N HIS A 295 -10.31 -9.21 -22.77
CA HIS A 295 -10.10 -8.74 -24.15
C HIS A 295 -10.03 -7.21 -24.25
N GLY A 296 -9.86 -6.49 -23.13
CA GLY A 296 -9.79 -5.04 -23.09
C GLY A 296 -11.08 -4.37 -22.61
N SER A 297 -11.77 -4.99 -21.65
CA SER A 297 -12.93 -4.42 -20.98
C SER A 297 -12.55 -3.19 -20.14
N GLU A 298 -13.11 -2.05 -20.53
CA GLU A 298 -12.97 -0.81 -19.75
C GLU A 298 -13.59 -0.93 -18.35
N GLU A 299 -14.69 -1.69 -18.21
CA GLU A 299 -15.31 -1.96 -16.89
C GLU A 299 -14.41 -2.82 -16.01
N GLY A 300 -13.78 -3.85 -16.59
CA GLY A 300 -12.81 -4.68 -15.88
C GLY A 300 -11.60 -3.88 -15.40
N LEU A 301 -11.08 -2.98 -16.25
CA LEU A 301 -9.97 -2.09 -15.90
C LEU A 301 -10.36 -1.10 -14.79
N ILE A 302 -11.54 -0.48 -14.87
CA ILE A 302 -12.03 0.44 -13.82
C ILE A 302 -12.20 -0.28 -12.49
N ALA A 303 -12.80 -1.47 -12.49
CA ALA A 303 -13.06 -2.22 -11.27
C ALA A 303 -11.76 -2.63 -10.58
N ALA A 304 -10.80 -3.16 -11.35
CA ALA A 304 -9.49 -3.57 -10.83
C ALA A 304 -8.72 -2.38 -10.24
N GLU A 305 -8.58 -1.29 -11.00
CA GLU A 305 -7.78 -0.12 -10.60
C GLU A 305 -8.40 0.63 -9.41
N ALA A 306 -9.73 0.83 -9.43
CA ALA A 306 -10.42 1.47 -8.32
C ALA A 306 -10.29 0.67 -7.02
N ALA A 307 -10.45 -0.66 -7.08
CA ALA A 307 -10.31 -1.52 -5.89
C ALA A 307 -8.86 -1.63 -5.41
N ASN A 308 -7.89 -1.74 -6.33
CA ASN A 308 -6.47 -1.78 -6.05
C ASN A 308 -6.04 -0.56 -5.22
N ASN A 309 -6.34 0.64 -5.73
CA ASN A 309 -5.91 1.86 -5.05
C ASN A 309 -6.76 2.17 -3.82
N ALA A 310 -8.06 1.83 -3.80
CA ALA A 310 -8.90 1.97 -2.61
C ALA A 310 -8.47 1.05 -1.45
N SER A 311 -7.85 -0.09 -1.75
CA SER A 311 -7.28 -0.98 -0.72
C SER A 311 -6.18 -0.31 0.11
N THR A 312 -5.52 0.73 -0.41
CA THR A 312 -4.47 1.46 0.32
C THR A 312 -5.04 2.19 1.54
N GLY A 313 -6.13 2.92 1.38
CA GLY A 313 -6.83 3.61 2.48
C GLY A 313 -7.42 2.63 3.49
N GLY A 314 -7.97 1.51 3.03
CA GLY A 314 -8.42 0.41 3.90
C GLY A 314 -7.28 -0.15 4.77
N SER A 315 -6.14 -0.44 4.14
CA SER A 315 -4.97 -1.00 4.84
C SER A 315 -4.39 0.00 5.86
N LEU A 316 -4.31 1.28 5.49
CA LEU A 316 -3.87 2.36 6.38
C LEU A 316 -4.85 2.58 7.55
N THR A 317 -6.15 2.43 7.32
CA THR A 317 -7.17 2.55 8.38
C THR A 317 -6.90 1.58 9.51
N VAL A 318 -6.66 0.30 9.19
CA VAL A 318 -6.40 -0.75 10.21
C VAL A 318 -5.04 -0.57 10.86
N LEU A 319 -4.02 -0.20 10.08
CA LEU A 319 -2.69 0.09 10.63
C LEU A 319 -2.76 1.22 11.66
N LEU A 320 -3.39 2.34 11.31
CA LEU A 320 -3.47 3.51 12.17
C LEU A 320 -4.41 3.27 13.37
N ALA A 321 -5.51 2.56 13.17
CA ALA A 321 -6.49 2.34 14.23
C ALA A 321 -6.12 1.22 15.19
N LEU A 322 -5.54 0.11 14.70
CA LEU A 322 -5.30 -1.12 15.48
C LEU A 322 -3.82 -1.51 15.56
N GLY A 323 -2.93 -0.90 14.78
CA GLY A 323 -1.52 -1.28 14.73
C GLY A 323 -1.26 -2.57 13.95
N ILE A 324 -2.25 -3.06 13.21
CA ILE A 324 -2.17 -4.31 12.44
C ILE A 324 -2.02 -3.97 10.95
N PRO A 325 -1.07 -4.58 10.22
CA PRO A 325 -0.94 -4.35 8.79
C PRO A 325 -2.11 -4.96 8.00
N GLY A 326 -2.71 -4.16 7.12
CA GLY A 326 -3.71 -4.62 6.14
C GLY A 326 -3.10 -5.26 4.89
N SER A 327 -1.86 -4.87 4.57
CA SER A 327 -1.08 -5.32 3.42
C SER A 327 0.41 -5.42 3.75
N ASN A 328 1.19 -6.08 2.89
CA ASN A 328 2.65 -6.15 2.99
C ASN A 328 3.29 -4.74 3.09
N THR A 329 2.78 -3.78 2.31
CA THR A 329 3.31 -2.41 2.33
C THR A 329 3.03 -1.71 3.65
N THR A 330 1.84 -1.91 4.24
CA THR A 330 1.57 -1.38 5.59
C THR A 330 2.38 -2.05 6.70
N ALA A 331 2.82 -3.29 6.51
CA ALA A 331 3.78 -3.91 7.44
C ALA A 331 5.14 -3.20 7.39
N MET A 332 5.56 -2.74 6.21
CA MET A 332 6.78 -1.92 6.08
C MET A 332 6.60 -0.54 6.72
N LEU A 333 5.43 0.08 6.57
CA LEU A 333 5.10 1.33 7.25
C LEU A 333 5.07 1.17 8.78
N LEU A 334 4.60 0.04 9.30
CA LEU A 334 4.70 -0.27 10.74
C LEU A 334 6.15 -0.26 11.22
N GLY A 335 7.05 -0.81 10.42
CA GLY A 335 8.49 -0.71 10.63
C GLY A 335 9.01 0.73 10.65
N ALA A 336 8.55 1.56 9.72
CA ALA A 336 8.87 2.98 9.70
C ALA A 336 8.38 3.70 10.96
N PHE A 337 7.18 3.38 11.49
CA PHE A 337 6.71 3.90 12.78
C PHE A 337 7.72 3.60 13.89
N MET A 338 8.18 2.35 13.99
CA MET A 338 9.16 1.95 15.00
C MET A 338 10.48 2.72 14.88
N ILE A 339 10.98 2.93 13.66
CA ILE A 339 12.21 3.70 13.41
C ILE A 339 12.06 5.16 13.85
N HIS A 340 10.89 5.75 13.65
CA HIS A 340 10.56 7.12 14.08
C HIS A 340 10.19 7.22 15.57
N GLY A 341 10.35 6.14 16.34
CA GLY A 341 10.02 6.10 17.77
C GLY A 341 8.51 6.20 18.03
N LEU A 342 7.70 5.80 17.06
CA LEU A 342 6.24 5.81 17.12
C LEU A 342 5.69 4.40 17.18
N GLN A 343 4.58 4.24 17.90
CA GLN A 343 3.83 3.00 17.95
C GLN A 343 2.50 3.20 17.23
N ALA A 344 2.28 2.47 16.14
CA ALA A 344 0.99 2.48 15.44
C ALA A 344 -0.11 1.85 16.30
N GLY A 345 -1.36 2.27 16.06
CA GLY A 345 -2.54 1.78 16.76
C GLY A 345 -3.29 2.85 17.55
N PRO A 346 -4.20 2.45 18.45
CA PRO A 346 -5.21 3.35 19.01
C PRO A 346 -4.63 4.56 19.76
N LEU A 347 -3.50 4.35 20.44
CA LEU A 347 -2.81 5.40 21.21
C LEU A 347 -2.13 6.44 20.33
N LEU A 348 -1.77 6.11 19.09
CA LEU A 348 -1.15 7.05 18.16
C LEU A 348 -2.06 8.24 17.89
N LEU A 349 -3.37 7.99 17.76
CA LEU A 349 -4.36 9.05 17.52
C LEU A 349 -4.46 10.05 18.69
N VAL A 350 -4.17 9.59 19.91
CA VAL A 350 -4.21 10.42 21.13
C VAL A 350 -2.87 11.12 21.35
N GLN A 351 -1.77 10.40 21.22
CA GLN A 351 -0.43 10.90 21.54
C GLN A 351 0.17 11.75 20.42
N ARG A 352 -0.10 11.40 19.16
CA ARG A 352 0.46 12.03 17.96
C ARG A 352 -0.61 12.31 16.90
N PRO A 353 -1.65 13.10 17.23
CA PRO A 353 -2.67 13.48 16.26
C PRO A 353 -2.08 14.26 15.07
N ASP A 354 -0.97 14.99 15.27
CA ASP A 354 -0.23 15.65 14.21
C ASP A 354 0.16 14.68 13.08
N VAL A 355 0.64 13.49 13.43
CA VAL A 355 1.08 12.47 12.47
C VAL A 355 -0.11 11.80 11.80
N VAL A 356 -1.12 11.39 12.57
CA VAL A 356 -2.28 10.65 12.02
C VAL A 356 -3.10 11.51 11.05
N TYR A 357 -3.46 12.72 11.47
CA TYR A 357 -4.20 13.63 10.60
C TYR A 357 -3.31 14.16 9.46
N GLY A 358 -2.00 14.28 9.67
CA GLY A 358 -1.02 14.54 8.61
C GLY A 358 -1.04 13.48 7.52
N ILE A 359 -1.04 12.19 7.90
CA ILE A 359 -1.16 11.06 6.98
C ILE A 359 -2.46 11.11 6.17
N PHE A 360 -3.59 11.44 6.81
CA PHE A 360 -4.87 11.56 6.11
C PHE A 360 -4.81 12.61 5.00
N ILE A 361 -4.29 13.80 5.31
CA ILE A 361 -4.20 14.89 4.35
C ILE A 361 -3.11 14.61 3.31
N ALA A 362 -1.99 13.99 3.68
CA ALA A 362 -0.98 13.57 2.72
C ALA A 362 -1.55 12.59 1.70
N ALA A 363 -2.23 11.53 2.16
CA ALA A 363 -2.90 10.57 1.28
C ALA A 363 -3.95 11.25 0.38
N LEU A 364 -4.68 12.25 0.90
CA LEU A 364 -5.63 13.03 0.12
C LEU A 364 -4.96 13.86 -0.97
N LEU A 365 -3.82 14.49 -0.68
CA LEU A 365 -3.07 15.32 -1.64
C LEU A 365 -2.29 14.48 -2.66
N THR A 366 -1.95 13.23 -2.33
CA THR A 366 -1.27 12.31 -3.25
C THR A 366 -2.19 11.79 -4.35
N ASN A 367 -3.46 11.50 -4.04
CA ASN A 367 -4.42 10.88 -4.96
C ASN A 367 -5.18 11.90 -5.80
#